data_AF-A0A1H8W9G3-F1
#
_entry.id   AF-A0A1H8W9G3-F1
#
_cell.length_a   1.000
_cell.length_b   1.000
_cell.length_c   1.000
_cell.angle_alpha   90.00
_cell.angle_beta   90.00
_cell.angle_gamma   90.00
#
_symmetry.space_group_name_H-M   'P 1'
#
loop_
_entity.id
_entity.type
_entity.pdbx_description
1 polymer ?
#
loop_
_entity_poly.entity_id
_entity_poly.type
_entity_poly.pdbx_seq_one_letter_code
_entity_poly.pdbx_strand_id
1 'polypeptide(L)'
;MIMKKYIWFLAILCGITGGCKKPYNPSVISSPNHYLVVEGVIDVGDSITVIKLSQTVNLGDDVKTSGLAGYTVTIQDAAGASIAELQPIPGQDGKYASAAPLTLDQSKKYRLHISGDGKEYASDYTAVKKTPPIDSIGFIPKGNNLNVYVNTHDATNSTRYYRWDYTEAWKFHAKYVSGFLVDPVTKEVRSRKENEAAYYCYTGDISSNTVIASSAKLTSDVIFQAPVTTIPSTAEKISVRYSILVNQYALTKEAYAFWENIKKNTEQLGSIFDAQPSQLQGNIHCISNPAEPVIGFVIITNVQRKRIFIDNRQLPTAWYPVYPYNCEADTARIYNPKNMQHEVQQFIIDGNGIPISAIIEMNVLIGYTYSTIECTDCRIRGKSLPPPFWKP
;
A
#
# COMPACT_ATOMS: atom_id res chain seq x y z
N MET A 1 -59.40 33.05 -8.19
CA MET A 1 -58.61 33.61 -7.07
C MET A 1 -57.80 32.57 -6.27
N ILE A 2 -57.87 31.28 -6.62
CA ILE A 2 -57.21 30.19 -5.88
C ILE A 2 -55.81 29.85 -6.44
N MET A 3 -55.59 29.94 -7.76
CA MET A 3 -54.26 29.65 -8.38
C MET A 3 -53.15 30.63 -7.98
N LYS A 4 -53.45 31.91 -7.70
CA LYS A 4 -52.43 32.89 -7.28
C LYS A 4 -51.84 32.60 -5.90
N LYS A 5 -52.60 31.94 -5.00
CA LYS A 5 -52.11 31.56 -3.66
C LYS A 5 -51.12 30.38 -3.70
N TYR A 6 -51.31 29.43 -4.62
CA TYR A 6 -50.39 28.28 -4.77
C TYR A 6 -49.07 28.65 -5.43
N ILE A 7 -49.06 29.62 -6.35
CA ILE A 7 -47.82 30.12 -6.98
C ILE A 7 -46.92 30.82 -5.95
N TRP A 8 -47.50 31.57 -5.02
CA TRP A 8 -46.77 32.17 -3.90
C TRP A 8 -46.21 31.14 -2.93
N PHE A 9 -46.97 30.07 -2.63
CA PHE A 9 -46.48 28.97 -1.80
C PHE A 9 -45.35 28.18 -2.47
N LEU A 10 -45.41 27.95 -3.79
CA LEU A 10 -44.34 27.28 -4.53
C LEU A 10 -43.06 28.13 -4.60
N ALA A 11 -43.18 29.45 -4.75
CA ALA A 11 -42.04 30.36 -4.77
C ALA A 11 -41.35 30.45 -3.40
N ILE A 12 -42.10 30.41 -2.30
CA ILE A 12 -41.57 30.35 -0.93
C ILE A 12 -40.88 29.01 -0.67
N LEU A 13 -41.45 27.89 -1.15
CA LEU A 13 -40.86 26.56 -0.99
C LEU A 13 -39.55 26.40 -1.77
N CYS A 14 -39.43 27.06 -2.94
CA CYS A 14 -38.21 27.05 -3.75
C CYS A 14 -37.08 27.93 -3.17
N GLY A 15 -37.39 28.88 -2.29
CA GLY A 15 -36.41 29.73 -1.62
C GLY A 15 -35.67 29.05 -0.46
N ILE A 16 -36.24 28.00 0.13
CA ILE A 16 -35.67 27.30 1.30
C ILE A 16 -34.61 26.26 0.89
N THR A 17 -34.57 25.86 -0.38
CA THR A 17 -33.56 24.91 -0.90
C THR A 17 -32.25 25.57 -1.32
N GLY A 18 -32.14 26.90 -1.22
CA GLY A 18 -30.94 27.68 -1.52
C GLY A 18 -29.89 27.73 -0.40
N GLY A 19 -29.77 26.66 0.38
CA GLY A 19 -28.76 26.56 1.43
C GLY A 19 -27.35 26.52 0.84
N CYS A 20 -26.75 27.68 0.57
CA CYS A 20 -25.32 27.79 0.32
C CYS A 20 -24.58 27.26 1.54
N LYS A 21 -24.05 26.04 1.46
CA LYS A 21 -23.03 25.56 2.39
C LYS A 21 -21.86 26.54 2.28
N LYS A 22 -21.70 27.42 3.27
CA LYS A 22 -20.47 28.20 3.39
C LYS A 22 -19.34 27.21 3.66
N PRO A 23 -18.30 27.15 2.81
CA PRO A 23 -17.11 26.40 3.13
C PRO A 23 -16.58 26.90 4.48
N TYR A 24 -16.39 25.98 5.43
CA TYR A 24 -15.70 26.30 6.65
C TYR A 24 -14.21 26.44 6.30
N ASN A 25 -13.74 27.67 6.22
CA ASN A 25 -12.34 28.00 6.02
C ASN A 25 -11.75 28.32 7.40
N PRO A 26 -11.15 27.36 8.11
CA PRO A 26 -10.49 27.64 9.38
C PRO A 26 -9.40 28.69 9.16
N SER A 27 -9.26 29.63 10.10
CA SER A 27 -8.27 30.72 10.05
C SER A 27 -6.81 30.29 10.16
N VAL A 28 -6.53 28.97 10.11
CA VAL A 28 -5.18 28.37 10.21
C VAL A 28 -4.44 28.39 8.86
N ILE A 29 -5.08 28.83 7.77
CA ILE A 29 -4.53 28.82 6.39
C ILE A 29 -3.44 29.89 6.16
N SER A 30 -3.15 30.77 7.13
CA SER A 30 -2.27 31.95 6.91
C SER A 30 -0.78 31.75 7.20
N SER A 31 -0.29 30.53 7.48
CA SER A 31 1.15 30.28 7.65
C SER A 31 1.60 29.10 6.78
N PRO A 32 2.58 29.28 5.89
CA PRO A 32 3.14 28.19 5.09
C PRO A 32 3.94 27.26 6.01
N ASN A 33 3.26 26.28 6.58
CA ASN A 33 3.80 25.41 7.60
C ASN A 33 4.21 24.06 6.97
N HIS A 34 5.40 24.04 6.36
CA HIS A 34 6.04 22.82 5.89
C HIS A 34 6.88 22.24 7.04
N TYR A 35 6.29 21.35 7.82
CA TYR A 35 6.95 20.70 8.95
C TYR A 35 7.61 19.40 8.51
N LEU A 36 8.80 19.12 9.06
CA LEU A 36 9.52 17.89 8.80
C LEU A 36 8.69 16.67 9.28
N VAL A 37 8.57 15.69 8.39
CA VAL A 37 7.97 14.38 8.66
C VAL A 37 9.04 13.32 8.53
N VAL A 38 9.26 12.57 9.59
CA VAL A 38 10.26 11.49 9.66
C VAL A 38 9.55 10.15 9.84
N GLU A 39 9.77 9.24 8.89
CA GLU A 39 9.22 7.89 8.91
C GLU A 39 10.35 6.86 8.89
N GLY A 40 10.22 5.80 9.69
CA GLY A 40 11.17 4.68 9.70
C GLY A 40 11.59 4.30 11.11
N VAL A 41 12.40 3.26 11.19
CA VAL A 41 12.98 2.76 12.44
C VAL A 41 14.47 2.56 12.24
N ILE A 42 15.24 2.67 13.32
CA ILE A 42 16.62 2.21 13.31
C ILE A 42 16.59 0.70 13.52
N ASP A 43 16.80 -0.05 12.44
CA ASP A 43 16.83 -1.52 12.43
C ASP A 43 18.24 -2.00 12.82
N VAL A 44 18.32 -2.75 13.91
CA VAL A 44 19.54 -3.42 14.40
C VAL A 44 19.51 -4.93 14.18
N GLY A 45 18.57 -5.41 13.35
CA GLY A 45 18.52 -6.79 12.89
C GLY A 45 19.33 -7.00 11.61
N ASP A 46 18.92 -7.99 10.81
CA ASP A 46 19.67 -8.43 9.61
C ASP A 46 19.44 -7.55 8.37
N SER A 47 18.70 -6.44 8.50
CA SER A 47 18.36 -5.54 7.40
C SER A 47 18.97 -4.17 7.60
N ILE A 48 19.15 -3.44 6.50
CA ILE A 48 19.59 -2.05 6.55
C ILE A 48 18.50 -1.17 7.17
N THR A 49 18.92 -0.13 7.88
CA THR A 49 18.03 0.94 8.36
C THR A 49 17.65 1.83 7.19
N VAL A 50 16.35 2.18 7.07
CA VAL A 50 15.86 3.16 6.10
C VAL A 50 15.00 4.19 6.81
N ILE A 51 15.35 5.47 6.66
CA ILE A 51 14.61 6.61 7.16
C ILE A 51 14.12 7.42 5.97
N LYS A 52 12.84 7.78 5.97
CA LYS A 52 12.22 8.63 4.96
C LYS A 52 11.92 10.01 5.55
N LEU A 53 12.38 11.04 4.87
CA LEU A 53 12.13 12.44 5.17
C LEU A 53 11.16 13.01 4.15
N SER A 54 10.11 13.67 4.64
CA SER A 54 9.12 14.39 3.83
C SER A 54 8.65 15.64 4.58
N GLN A 55 7.70 16.37 4.04
CA GLN A 55 7.13 17.57 4.67
C GLN A 55 5.61 17.55 4.64
N THR A 56 4.99 18.23 5.60
CA THR A 56 3.54 18.50 5.57
C THR A 56 3.19 19.41 4.40
N VAL A 57 1.94 19.28 3.93
CA VAL A 57 1.34 20.16 2.92
C VAL A 57 0.19 20.93 3.56
N ASN A 58 -0.06 22.18 3.14
CA ASN A 58 -1.18 22.92 3.68
C ASN A 58 -2.51 22.41 3.12
N LEU A 59 -3.59 22.67 3.84
CA LEU A 59 -4.94 22.39 3.37
C LEU A 59 -5.27 23.23 2.13
N GLY A 60 -5.46 22.59 0.98
CA GLY A 60 -5.80 23.23 -0.29
C GLY A 60 -4.64 23.29 -1.29
N ASP A 61 -3.41 22.97 -0.87
CA ASP A 61 -2.28 22.81 -1.78
C ASP A 61 -2.38 21.44 -2.51
N ASP A 62 -1.85 21.37 -3.73
CA ASP A 62 -1.65 20.10 -4.41
C ASP A 62 -0.74 19.21 -3.55
N VAL A 63 -1.21 18.00 -3.21
CA VAL A 63 -0.44 17.04 -2.43
C VAL A 63 0.75 16.56 -3.25
N LYS A 64 1.90 17.20 -3.08
CA LYS A 64 3.19 16.74 -3.59
C LYS A 64 3.90 15.95 -2.51
N THR A 65 3.90 14.62 -2.63
CA THR A 65 4.64 13.71 -1.75
C THR A 65 6.13 13.68 -2.12
N SER A 66 6.76 14.82 -2.33
CA SER A 66 8.19 14.87 -2.63
C SER A 66 9.00 14.63 -1.35
N GLY A 67 9.86 13.62 -1.37
CA GLY A 67 10.81 13.41 -0.29
C GLY A 67 11.83 14.55 -0.22
N LEU A 68 12.35 14.80 0.98
CA LEU A 68 13.32 15.87 1.21
C LEU A 68 14.75 15.38 0.93
N ALA A 69 15.47 16.06 0.04
CA ALA A 69 16.87 15.78 -0.29
C ALA A 69 17.82 16.80 0.36
N GLY A 70 19.13 16.52 0.35
CA GLY A 70 20.15 17.45 0.85
C GLY A 70 20.33 17.48 2.38
N TYR A 71 19.63 16.61 3.10
CA TYR A 71 19.83 16.39 4.53
C TYR A 71 20.97 15.40 4.79
N THR A 72 21.72 15.64 5.86
CA THR A 72 22.63 14.69 6.49
C THR A 72 21.88 13.95 7.59
N VAL A 73 21.81 12.63 7.51
CA VAL A 73 21.09 11.79 8.46
C VAL A 73 22.08 10.84 9.15
N THR A 74 22.20 10.95 10.46
CA THR A 74 23.15 10.16 11.26
C THR A 74 22.49 9.50 12.46
N ILE A 75 23.11 8.45 12.97
CA ILE A 75 22.77 7.84 14.26
C ILE A 75 23.88 8.20 15.23
N GLN A 76 23.50 8.76 16.37
CA GLN A 76 24.43 9.22 17.40
C GLN A 76 24.29 8.40 18.67
N ASP A 77 25.40 8.15 19.35
CA ASP A 77 25.39 7.61 20.71
C ASP A 77 25.16 8.71 21.76
N ALA A 78 24.98 8.31 23.02
CA ALA A 78 24.74 9.25 24.13
C ALA A 78 25.89 10.23 24.41
N ALA A 79 27.10 9.99 23.87
CA ALA A 79 28.22 10.94 23.94
C ALA A 79 28.22 11.95 22.78
N GLY A 80 27.25 11.84 21.86
CA GLY A 80 27.13 12.70 20.68
C GLY A 80 28.00 12.27 19.50
N ALA A 81 28.68 11.11 19.58
CA ALA A 81 29.47 10.59 18.48
C ALA A 81 28.55 9.97 17.41
N SER A 82 28.73 10.38 16.15
CA SER A 82 28.07 9.75 15.01
C SER A 82 28.67 8.36 14.78
N ILE A 83 27.84 7.33 14.95
CA ILE A 83 28.24 5.92 14.80
C ILE A 83 27.85 5.34 13.45
N ALA A 84 26.92 5.97 12.74
CA ALA A 84 26.52 5.61 11.39
C ALA A 84 25.96 6.84 10.66
N GLU A 85 26.19 6.88 9.35
CA GLU A 85 25.60 7.86 8.44
C GLU A 85 24.72 7.13 7.42
N LEU A 86 23.53 7.67 7.18
CA LEU A 86 22.56 7.11 6.24
C LEU A 86 22.65 7.89 4.93
N GLN A 87 22.87 7.17 3.84
CA GLN A 87 23.09 7.73 2.51
C GLN A 87 21.78 7.81 1.72
N PRO A 88 21.57 8.85 0.89
CA PRO A 88 20.42 8.91 -0.01
C PRO A 88 20.34 7.67 -0.92
N ILE A 89 19.13 7.12 -1.09
CA ILE A 89 18.92 5.99 -2.01
C ILE A 89 18.64 6.53 -3.43
N PRO A 90 19.46 6.18 -4.44
CA PRO A 90 19.25 6.64 -5.81
C PRO A 90 17.85 6.27 -6.34
N GLY A 91 17.15 7.25 -6.91
CA GLY A 91 15.81 7.09 -7.47
C GLY A 91 14.69 6.94 -6.43
N GLN A 92 14.96 7.20 -5.14
CA GLN A 92 13.95 7.20 -4.08
C GLN A 92 14.05 8.47 -3.24
N ASP A 93 13.36 9.52 -3.67
CA ASP A 93 13.39 10.84 -3.04
C ASP A 93 13.07 10.77 -1.54
N GLY A 94 13.89 11.46 -0.75
CA GLY A 94 13.77 11.55 0.70
C GLY A 94 14.09 10.28 1.48
N LYS A 95 14.53 9.19 0.84
CA LYS A 95 14.95 7.98 1.58
C LYS A 95 16.45 7.93 1.79
N TYR A 96 16.83 7.65 3.02
CA TYR A 96 18.20 7.55 3.51
C TYR A 96 18.41 6.17 4.11
N ALA A 97 19.47 5.47 3.72
CA ALA A 97 19.75 4.11 4.16
C ALA A 97 21.14 3.93 4.77
N SER A 98 21.25 3.08 5.79
CA SER A 98 22.56 2.65 6.27
C SER A 98 23.28 1.82 5.20
N ALA A 99 24.61 1.95 5.12
CA ALA A 99 25.41 1.21 4.15
C ALA A 99 25.41 -0.32 4.38
N ALA A 100 25.17 -0.74 5.62
CA ALA A 100 25.09 -2.13 6.05
C ALA A 100 24.11 -2.27 7.23
N PRO A 101 23.68 -3.50 7.60
CA PRO A 101 22.97 -3.75 8.85
C PRO A 101 23.75 -3.19 10.06
N LEU A 102 23.03 -2.57 10.99
CA LEU A 102 23.65 -1.89 12.12
C LEU A 102 23.81 -2.85 13.31
N THR A 103 24.98 -2.81 13.95
CA THR A 103 25.22 -3.50 15.23
C THR A 103 25.40 -2.46 16.31
N LEU A 104 24.43 -2.35 17.21
CA LEU A 104 24.42 -1.40 18.32
C LEU A 104 24.58 -2.12 19.66
N ASP A 105 25.26 -1.48 20.61
CA ASP A 105 25.39 -1.97 21.98
C ASP A 105 24.06 -1.79 22.72
N GLN A 106 23.44 -2.90 23.14
CA GLN A 106 22.12 -2.90 23.77
C GLN A 106 22.11 -2.24 25.16
N SER A 107 23.27 -2.01 25.78
CA SER A 107 23.39 -1.29 27.05
C SER A 107 23.38 0.24 26.88
N LYS A 108 23.56 0.73 25.65
CA LYS A 108 23.62 2.15 25.32
C LYS A 108 22.30 2.67 24.76
N LYS A 109 22.19 3.99 24.75
CA LYS A 109 21.11 4.71 24.08
C LYS A 109 21.65 5.42 22.86
N TYR A 110 20.80 5.53 21.85
CA TYR A 110 21.12 6.21 20.60
C TYR A 110 19.95 7.08 20.16
N ARG A 111 20.21 7.98 19.22
CA ARG A 111 19.19 8.81 18.60
C ARG A 111 19.42 8.95 17.11
N LEU A 112 18.36 9.30 16.38
CA LEU A 112 18.47 9.82 15.04
C LEU A 112 18.82 11.31 15.11
N HIS A 113 19.75 11.73 14.28
CA HIS A 113 20.13 13.13 14.10
C HIS A 113 20.04 13.50 12.63
N ILE A 114 19.44 14.65 12.35
CA ILE A 114 19.17 15.13 11.00
C ILE A 114 19.62 16.59 10.94
N SER A 115 20.44 16.93 9.94
CA SER A 115 20.86 18.31 9.68
C SER A 115 20.64 18.64 8.21
N GLY A 116 20.02 19.78 7.92
CA GLY A 116 19.74 20.22 6.55
C GLY A 116 18.88 21.47 6.54
N ASP A 117 18.93 22.22 5.43
CA ASP A 117 18.17 23.46 5.26
C ASP A 117 18.38 24.49 6.40
N GLY A 118 19.61 24.56 6.92
CA GLY A 118 19.98 25.45 8.01
C GLY A 118 19.38 25.09 9.39
N LYS A 119 18.73 23.93 9.52
CA LYS A 119 18.12 23.44 10.75
C LYS A 119 18.71 22.11 11.19
N GLU A 120 18.62 21.87 12.50
CA GLU A 120 19.07 20.65 13.14
C GLU A 120 17.92 20.01 13.91
N TYR A 121 17.75 18.71 13.76
CA TYR A 121 16.72 17.92 14.41
C TYR A 121 17.34 16.69 15.07
N ALA A 122 16.76 16.27 16.20
CA ALA A 122 17.15 15.03 16.84
C ALA A 122 15.96 14.33 17.47
N SER A 123 15.99 12.99 17.44
CA SER A 123 15.12 12.20 18.28
C SER A 123 15.61 12.17 19.73
N ASP A 124 14.73 11.80 20.64
CA ASP A 124 15.12 11.39 21.99
C ASP A 124 16.11 10.22 21.95
N TYR A 125 16.97 10.16 22.96
CA TYR A 125 17.84 9.01 23.19
C TYR A 125 17.02 7.82 23.68
N THR A 126 16.96 6.76 22.89
CA THR A 126 16.24 5.53 23.22
C THR A 126 17.16 4.31 23.20
N ALA A 127 16.81 3.31 24.00
CA ALA A 127 17.53 2.04 24.04
C ALA A 127 17.04 1.10 22.93
N VAL A 128 17.88 0.14 22.56
CA VAL A 128 17.48 -0.93 21.65
C VAL A 128 16.38 -1.75 22.29
N LYS A 129 15.22 -1.87 21.62
CA LYS A 129 14.14 -2.77 22.05
C LYS A 129 14.16 -4.06 21.23
N LYS A 130 14.31 -5.19 21.90
CA LYS A 130 14.30 -6.50 21.24
C LYS A 130 12.89 -6.90 20.83
N THR A 131 12.65 -7.10 19.54
CA THR A 131 11.42 -7.69 19.04
C THR A 131 11.50 -9.22 19.09
N PRO A 132 10.54 -9.90 19.73
CA PRO A 132 10.47 -11.36 19.72
C PRO A 132 10.06 -11.90 18.34
N PRO A 133 10.38 -13.16 18.01
CA PRO A 133 10.00 -13.75 16.73
C PRO A 133 8.48 -13.78 16.49
N ILE A 134 8.09 -13.79 15.21
CA ILE A 134 6.70 -14.07 14.82
C ILE A 134 6.47 -15.59 14.89
N ASP A 135 5.60 -16.04 15.80
CA ASP A 135 5.27 -17.45 15.98
C ASP A 135 4.58 -18.02 14.74
N SER A 136 3.53 -17.33 14.27
CA SER A 136 2.80 -17.72 13.06
C SER A 136 2.01 -16.55 12.47
N ILE A 137 1.75 -16.67 11.18
CA ILE A 137 0.74 -15.85 10.49
C ILE A 137 -0.34 -16.84 10.06
N GLY A 138 -1.56 -16.62 10.53
CA GLY A 138 -2.72 -17.45 10.23
C GLY A 138 -3.72 -16.71 9.36
N PHE A 139 -4.62 -17.46 8.73
CA PHE A 139 -5.74 -16.89 7.97
C PHE A 139 -7.03 -17.66 8.23
N ILE A 140 -8.15 -16.95 8.32
CA ILE A 140 -9.47 -17.53 8.57
C ILE A 140 -10.48 -16.91 7.60
N PRO A 141 -11.08 -17.71 6.70
CA PRO A 141 -12.27 -17.32 5.96
C PRO A 141 -13.45 -17.12 6.92
N LYS A 142 -14.05 -15.91 6.94
CA LYS A 142 -15.23 -15.59 7.75
C LYS A 142 -16.21 -14.76 6.94
N GLY A 143 -17.35 -15.35 6.60
CA GLY A 143 -18.33 -14.73 5.70
C GLY A 143 -17.72 -14.48 4.31
N ASN A 144 -17.78 -13.24 3.84
CA ASN A 144 -17.21 -12.80 2.57
C ASN A 144 -15.80 -12.19 2.70
N ASN A 145 -15.07 -12.53 3.76
CA ASN A 145 -13.77 -11.95 4.05
C ASN A 145 -12.75 -13.01 4.46
N LEU A 146 -11.53 -12.87 3.96
CA LEU A 146 -10.35 -13.57 4.44
C LEU A 146 -9.65 -12.68 5.46
N ASN A 147 -9.67 -13.07 6.73
CA ASN A 147 -8.94 -12.36 7.77
C ASN A 147 -7.57 -12.97 7.97
N VAL A 148 -6.53 -12.15 7.94
CA VAL A 148 -5.15 -12.55 8.22
C VAL A 148 -4.75 -12.03 9.59
N TYR A 149 -4.09 -12.89 10.37
CA TYR A 149 -3.73 -12.61 11.76
C TYR A 149 -2.28 -12.98 12.04
N VAL A 150 -1.73 -12.37 13.09
CA VAL A 150 -0.38 -12.67 13.60
C VAL A 150 -0.44 -13.16 15.04
N ASN A 151 0.43 -14.11 15.37
CA ASN A 151 0.67 -14.61 16.72
C ASN A 151 2.14 -14.37 17.09
N THR A 152 2.38 -13.90 18.31
CA THR A 152 3.73 -13.71 18.85
C THR A 152 3.70 -13.79 20.38
N HIS A 153 4.81 -14.18 20.97
CA HIS A 153 5.01 -14.09 22.41
C HIS A 153 6.45 -13.66 22.76
N ASP A 154 6.64 -13.13 23.97
CA ASP A 154 7.97 -12.93 24.56
C ASP A 154 8.04 -13.67 25.90
N ALA A 155 8.78 -14.77 25.95
CA ALA A 155 8.97 -15.53 27.17
C ALA A 155 9.65 -14.72 28.30
N THR A 156 10.35 -13.64 27.98
CA THR A 156 11.03 -12.77 28.95
C THR A 156 10.16 -11.61 29.44
N ASN A 157 8.96 -11.42 28.85
CA ASN A 157 8.06 -10.29 29.14
C ASN A 157 8.73 -8.90 29.00
N SER A 158 9.77 -8.80 28.16
CA SER A 158 10.54 -7.57 27.94
C SER A 158 9.87 -6.62 26.93
N THR A 159 8.99 -7.17 26.11
CA THR A 159 8.05 -6.43 25.27
C THR A 159 6.66 -6.47 25.89
N ARG A 160 5.79 -5.52 25.52
CA ARG A 160 4.35 -5.49 25.87
C ARG A 160 3.49 -4.76 24.84
N TYR A 161 4.14 -4.11 23.88
CA TYR A 161 3.51 -3.24 22.89
C TYR A 161 4.11 -3.58 21.53
N TYR A 162 3.24 -3.77 20.56
CA TYR A 162 3.62 -4.28 19.24
C TYR A 162 2.98 -3.43 18.15
N ARG A 163 3.71 -3.29 17.05
CA ARG A 163 3.20 -2.81 15.77
C ARG A 163 3.53 -3.81 14.69
N TRP A 164 2.66 -3.87 13.70
CA TRP A 164 2.90 -4.56 12.45
C TRP A 164 2.64 -3.64 11.27
N ASP A 165 3.47 -3.81 10.25
CA ASP A 165 3.15 -3.39 8.90
C ASP A 165 3.40 -4.58 7.97
N TYR A 166 2.96 -4.47 6.72
CA TYR A 166 3.10 -5.57 5.79
C TYR A 166 3.28 -5.09 4.35
N THR A 167 3.93 -5.95 3.57
CA THR A 167 3.96 -5.84 2.11
C THR A 167 3.29 -7.08 1.54
N GLU A 168 2.42 -6.86 0.57
CA GLU A 168 1.67 -7.92 -0.08
C GLU A 168 1.98 -7.96 -1.57
N ALA A 169 1.82 -9.14 -2.13
CA ALA A 169 1.85 -9.34 -3.56
C ALA A 169 0.96 -10.52 -3.91
N TRP A 170 0.41 -10.53 -5.10
CA TRP A 170 -0.47 -11.59 -5.57
C TRP A 170 -0.22 -11.91 -7.04
N LYS A 171 -0.42 -13.18 -7.36
CA LYS A 171 -0.54 -13.69 -8.71
C LYS A 171 -2.01 -13.62 -9.12
N PHE A 172 -2.26 -13.10 -10.31
CA PHE A 172 -3.57 -13.03 -10.93
C PHE A 172 -3.45 -13.36 -12.42
N HIS A 173 -4.58 -13.41 -13.13
CA HIS A 173 -4.57 -13.66 -14.56
C HIS A 173 -5.49 -12.75 -15.37
N ALA A 174 -5.27 -12.65 -16.68
CA ALA A 174 -6.20 -12.03 -17.62
C ALA A 174 -7.47 -12.88 -17.75
N LYS A 175 -8.59 -12.30 -18.20
CA LYS A 175 -9.85 -13.06 -18.36
C LYS A 175 -9.71 -14.20 -19.36
N TYR A 176 -9.06 -13.93 -20.50
CA TYR A 176 -8.87 -14.87 -21.59
C TYR A 176 -7.38 -15.11 -21.84
N VAL A 177 -7.02 -16.36 -22.15
CA VAL A 177 -5.67 -16.71 -22.60
C VAL A 177 -5.53 -16.28 -24.06
N SER A 178 -4.77 -15.23 -24.34
CA SER A 178 -4.44 -14.84 -25.71
C SER A 178 -3.21 -15.61 -26.19
N GLY A 179 -3.41 -16.52 -27.14
CA GLY A 179 -2.31 -17.28 -27.78
C GLY A 179 -1.61 -16.52 -28.91
N PHE A 180 -2.16 -15.40 -29.34
CA PHE A 180 -1.77 -14.69 -30.55
C PHE A 180 -1.55 -13.19 -30.31
N LEU A 181 -0.85 -12.54 -31.23
CA LEU A 181 -0.74 -11.08 -31.31
C LEU A 181 -0.59 -10.65 -32.78
N VAL A 182 -0.85 -9.38 -33.07
CA VAL A 182 -0.57 -8.80 -34.39
C VAL A 182 0.86 -8.29 -34.42
N ASP A 183 1.65 -8.75 -35.38
CA ASP A 183 2.99 -8.23 -35.59
C ASP A 183 2.90 -6.79 -36.11
N PRO A 184 3.50 -5.80 -35.42
CA PRO A 184 3.36 -4.41 -35.81
C PRO A 184 4.03 -4.09 -37.14
N VAL A 185 4.98 -4.91 -37.59
CA VAL A 185 5.75 -4.72 -38.82
C VAL A 185 5.08 -5.45 -39.98
N THR A 186 4.84 -6.76 -39.86
CA THR A 186 4.26 -7.53 -40.97
C THR A 186 2.75 -7.37 -41.07
N LYS A 187 2.09 -6.83 -40.03
CA LYS A 187 0.63 -6.71 -39.93
C LYS A 187 -0.10 -8.04 -40.05
N GLU A 188 0.52 -9.10 -39.54
CA GLU A 188 -0.05 -10.45 -39.54
C GLU A 188 -0.30 -10.95 -38.11
N VAL A 189 -1.32 -11.80 -37.95
CA VAL A 189 -1.55 -12.50 -36.69
C VAL A 189 -0.54 -13.63 -36.55
N ARG A 190 0.23 -13.63 -35.47
CA ARG A 190 1.20 -14.66 -35.14
C ARG A 190 1.01 -15.17 -33.72
N SER A 191 1.53 -16.37 -33.44
CA SER A 191 1.57 -16.88 -32.07
C SER A 191 2.46 -16.02 -31.18
N ARG A 192 2.09 -15.92 -29.90
CA ARG A 192 2.93 -15.31 -28.87
C ARG A 192 4.15 -16.19 -28.59
N LYS A 193 5.29 -15.55 -28.35
CA LYS A 193 6.50 -16.16 -27.80
C LYS A 193 6.37 -16.30 -26.28
N GLU A 194 7.19 -17.14 -25.68
CA GLU A 194 7.19 -17.37 -24.24
C GLU A 194 7.37 -16.07 -23.42
N ASN A 195 8.27 -15.19 -23.87
CA ASN A 195 8.52 -13.89 -23.25
C ASN A 195 7.40 -12.84 -23.50
N GLU A 196 6.40 -13.17 -24.33
CA GLU A 196 5.24 -12.33 -24.63
C GLU A 196 3.97 -12.81 -23.90
N ALA A 197 4.12 -13.78 -22.99
CA ALA A 197 3.05 -14.28 -22.14
C ALA A 197 2.41 -13.13 -21.35
N ALA A 198 1.09 -13.02 -21.48
CA ALA A 198 0.28 -11.93 -20.93
C ALA A 198 -0.88 -12.44 -20.07
N TYR A 199 -0.89 -13.75 -19.77
CA TYR A 199 -1.98 -14.37 -19.03
C TYR A 199 -1.78 -14.27 -17.52
N TYR A 200 -0.62 -14.67 -16.98
CA TYR A 200 -0.34 -14.54 -15.54
C TYR A 200 0.51 -13.30 -15.24
N CYS A 201 0.09 -12.54 -14.25
CA CYS A 201 0.81 -11.37 -13.78
C CYS A 201 0.88 -11.32 -12.27
N TYR A 202 1.78 -10.46 -11.80
CA TYR A 202 2.04 -10.19 -10.41
C TYR A 202 1.92 -8.69 -10.16
N THR A 203 1.30 -8.35 -9.04
CA THR A 203 1.30 -6.99 -8.52
C THR A 203 1.32 -7.06 -7.00
N GLY A 204 1.39 -5.91 -6.34
CA GLY A 204 1.49 -5.85 -4.88
C GLY A 204 1.18 -4.48 -4.35
N ASP A 205 1.10 -4.43 -3.02
CA ASP A 205 0.74 -3.23 -2.26
C ASP A 205 1.47 -3.24 -0.91
N ILE A 206 1.36 -2.14 -0.18
CA ILE A 206 1.89 -1.98 1.17
C ILE A 206 0.75 -1.65 2.14
N SER A 207 0.94 -1.97 3.42
CA SER A 207 -0.07 -1.69 4.45
C SER A 207 -0.39 -0.20 4.55
N SER A 208 -1.67 0.15 4.52
CA SER A 208 -2.18 1.50 4.78
C SER A 208 -2.69 1.69 6.20
N ASN A 209 -3.05 0.61 6.89
CA ASN A 209 -3.64 0.65 8.23
C ASN A 209 -2.59 0.50 9.32
N THR A 210 -2.83 1.15 10.46
CA THR A 210 -2.04 1.05 11.68
C THR A 210 -2.46 -0.18 12.48
N VAL A 211 -1.64 -1.24 12.41
CA VAL A 211 -1.85 -2.47 13.16
C VAL A 211 -1.00 -2.44 14.43
N ILE A 212 -1.67 -2.35 15.59
CA ILE A 212 -1.03 -2.32 16.91
C ILE A 212 -1.79 -3.23 17.89
N ALA A 213 -1.07 -3.82 18.84
CA ALA A 213 -1.65 -4.58 19.94
C ALA A 213 -0.76 -4.49 21.19
N SER A 214 -1.34 -4.76 22.36
CA SER A 214 -0.60 -4.80 23.62
C SER A 214 -1.00 -5.98 24.49
N SER A 215 -0.03 -6.53 25.19
CA SER A 215 -0.17 -7.56 26.22
C SER A 215 0.03 -6.95 27.62
N ALA A 216 0.09 -5.62 27.75
CA ALA A 216 0.35 -4.92 29.00
C ALA A 216 -0.69 -5.20 30.11
N LYS A 217 -1.91 -5.61 29.72
CA LYS A 217 -2.99 -6.02 30.64
C LYS A 217 -3.06 -7.54 30.87
N LEU A 218 -2.11 -8.30 30.32
CA LEU A 218 -2.02 -9.75 30.44
C LEU A 218 -0.82 -10.12 31.32
N THR A 219 -0.96 -11.18 32.12
CA THR A 219 0.16 -11.69 32.93
C THR A 219 1.34 -12.11 32.05
N SER A 220 1.06 -12.87 30.99
CA SER A 220 2.05 -13.33 30.02
C SER A 220 2.09 -12.41 28.79
N ASP A 221 3.28 -12.17 28.25
CA ASP A 221 3.44 -11.43 27.00
C ASP A 221 3.12 -12.33 25.80
N VAL A 222 1.82 -12.43 25.50
CA VAL A 222 1.28 -13.20 24.39
C VAL A 222 0.29 -12.34 23.62
N ILE A 223 0.49 -12.24 22.32
CA ILE A 223 -0.49 -11.71 21.38
C ILE A 223 -0.98 -12.88 20.52
N PHE A 224 -2.26 -13.20 20.63
CA PHE A 224 -2.90 -14.26 19.87
C PHE A 224 -3.94 -13.67 18.91
N GLN A 225 -3.86 -14.08 17.65
CA GLN A 225 -4.74 -13.69 16.55
C GLN A 225 -4.97 -12.17 16.44
N ALA A 226 -3.91 -11.37 16.52
CA ALA A 226 -4.01 -9.95 16.23
C ALA A 226 -4.34 -9.75 14.74
N PRO A 227 -5.42 -9.04 14.38
CA PRO A 227 -5.81 -8.85 12.99
C PRO A 227 -4.81 -7.96 12.26
N VAL A 228 -4.28 -8.45 11.14
CA VAL A 228 -3.31 -7.73 10.29
C VAL A 228 -4.03 -7.06 9.13
N THR A 229 -4.83 -7.84 8.39
CA THR A 229 -5.59 -7.33 7.25
C THR A 229 -6.81 -8.19 6.94
N THR A 230 -7.75 -7.62 6.19
CA THR A 230 -8.97 -8.28 5.73
C THR A 230 -9.09 -8.13 4.23
N ILE A 231 -9.27 -9.26 3.53
CA ILE A 231 -9.36 -9.30 2.07
C ILE A 231 -10.75 -9.78 1.68
N PRO A 232 -11.54 -9.01 0.92
CA PRO A 232 -12.84 -9.45 0.43
C PRO A 232 -12.75 -10.71 -0.42
N SER A 233 -13.76 -11.57 -0.36
CA SER A 233 -13.86 -12.81 -1.15
C SER A 233 -13.89 -12.56 -2.67
N THR A 234 -14.27 -11.34 -3.07
CA THR A 234 -14.32 -10.88 -4.46
C THR A 234 -13.01 -10.23 -4.92
N ALA A 235 -12.02 -10.06 -4.03
CA ALA A 235 -10.79 -9.37 -4.37
C ALA A 235 -9.92 -10.24 -5.30
N GLU A 236 -9.39 -9.63 -6.36
CA GLU A 236 -8.47 -10.31 -7.28
C GLU A 236 -7.19 -10.83 -6.57
N LYS A 237 -6.83 -10.23 -5.43
CA LYS A 237 -5.67 -10.61 -4.60
C LYS A 237 -5.62 -12.11 -4.29
N ILE A 238 -6.78 -12.76 -4.22
CA ILE A 238 -6.93 -14.18 -3.89
C ILE A 238 -7.38 -15.04 -5.08
N SER A 239 -7.28 -14.53 -6.31
CA SER A 239 -7.69 -15.23 -7.54
C SER A 239 -6.82 -16.44 -7.89
N VAL A 240 -5.51 -16.33 -7.71
CA VAL A 240 -4.58 -17.45 -7.94
C VAL A 240 -3.78 -17.76 -6.69
N ARG A 241 -2.96 -16.82 -6.23
CA ARG A 241 -2.08 -17.00 -5.08
C ARG A 241 -1.74 -15.65 -4.46
N TYR A 242 -1.97 -15.52 -3.16
CA TYR A 242 -1.67 -14.34 -2.37
C TYR A 242 -0.40 -14.57 -1.53
N SER A 243 0.39 -13.53 -1.31
CA SER A 243 1.51 -13.52 -0.38
C SER A 243 1.52 -12.26 0.46
N ILE A 244 1.82 -12.41 1.75
CA ILE A 244 1.98 -11.31 2.69
C ILE A 244 3.27 -11.53 3.48
N LEU A 245 4.10 -10.49 3.55
CA LEU A 245 5.26 -10.38 4.44
C LEU A 245 4.90 -9.40 5.53
N VAL A 246 4.77 -9.91 6.74
CA VAL A 246 4.50 -9.11 7.94
C VAL A 246 5.83 -8.76 8.59
N ASN A 247 6.02 -7.47 8.87
CA ASN A 247 7.09 -6.97 9.72
C ASN A 247 6.52 -6.68 11.11
N GLN A 248 7.23 -7.10 12.16
CA GLN A 248 6.87 -6.92 13.55
C GLN A 248 7.90 -6.02 14.23
N TYR A 249 7.40 -5.11 15.06
CA TYR A 249 8.17 -4.14 15.82
C TYR A 249 7.74 -4.19 17.28
N ALA A 250 8.70 -4.34 18.19
CA ALA A 250 8.49 -4.07 19.60
C ALA A 250 8.55 -2.55 19.84
N LEU A 251 7.53 -2.03 20.51
CA LEU A 251 7.41 -0.60 20.79
C LEU A 251 7.70 -0.29 22.27
N THR A 252 8.19 0.92 22.54
CA THR A 252 8.07 1.49 23.90
C THR A 252 6.61 1.90 24.16
N LYS A 253 6.29 2.21 25.41
CA LYS A 253 4.94 2.67 25.78
C LYS A 253 4.58 3.98 25.07
N GLU A 254 5.55 4.87 24.94
CA GLU A 254 5.44 6.18 24.30
C GLU A 254 5.23 6.01 22.79
N ALA A 255 5.99 5.13 22.15
CA ALA A 255 5.82 4.80 20.74
C ALA A 255 4.43 4.18 20.48
N TYR A 256 3.94 3.31 21.38
CA TYR A 256 2.59 2.76 21.26
C TYR A 256 1.51 3.84 21.36
N ALA A 257 1.65 4.78 22.31
CA ALA A 257 0.72 5.91 22.45
C ALA A 257 0.73 6.81 21.21
N PHE A 258 1.90 7.05 20.61
CA PHE A 258 2.03 7.77 19.34
C PHE A 258 1.23 7.08 18.23
N TRP A 259 1.43 5.78 18.02
CA TRP A 259 0.70 5.03 16.98
C TRP A 259 -0.80 4.89 17.29
N GLU A 260 -1.20 4.82 18.55
CA GLU A 260 -2.61 4.86 18.94
C GLU A 260 -3.25 6.21 18.57
N ASN A 261 -2.54 7.32 18.75
CA ASN A 261 -3.00 8.65 18.34
C ASN A 261 -3.05 8.78 16.81
N ILE A 262 -2.06 8.27 16.07
CA ILE A 262 -2.11 8.20 14.60
C ILE A 262 -3.37 7.45 14.17
N LYS A 263 -3.58 6.24 14.71
CA LYS A 263 -4.74 5.42 14.39
C LYS A 263 -6.06 6.13 14.66
N LYS A 264 -6.19 6.79 15.82
CA LYS A 264 -7.40 7.58 16.16
C LYS A 264 -7.61 8.73 15.17
N ASN A 265 -6.55 9.43 14.78
CA ASN A 265 -6.65 10.59 13.89
C ASN A 265 -6.88 10.22 12.41
N THR A 266 -6.40 9.08 11.93
CA THR A 266 -6.42 8.73 10.50
C THR A 266 -7.48 7.70 10.12
N GLU A 267 -7.93 6.86 11.06
CA GLU A 267 -8.86 5.76 10.78
C GLU A 267 -10.25 5.95 11.41
N GLN A 268 -10.45 6.99 12.22
CA GLN A 268 -11.81 7.37 12.63
C GLN A 268 -12.52 8.02 11.44
N LEU A 269 -13.61 7.40 10.99
CA LEU A 269 -14.42 7.81 9.84
C LEU A 269 -15.07 9.19 10.00
N GLY A 270 -15.00 9.78 11.20
CA GLY A 270 -15.53 11.11 11.49
C GLY A 270 -17.03 11.07 11.77
N SER A 271 -17.41 11.53 12.96
CA SER A 271 -18.75 11.87 13.39
C SER A 271 -18.72 13.27 13.99
N ILE A 272 -19.85 13.97 14.01
CA ILE A 272 -19.97 15.28 14.69
C ILE A 272 -19.71 15.20 16.21
N PHE A 273 -19.68 13.98 16.75
CA PHE A 273 -19.37 13.68 18.14
C PHE A 273 -17.99 13.03 18.33
N ASP A 274 -17.22 12.85 17.26
CA ASP A 274 -15.87 12.31 17.39
C ASP A 274 -14.98 13.34 18.08
N ALA A 275 -14.05 12.84 18.90
CA ALA A 275 -13.06 13.68 19.53
C ALA A 275 -12.26 14.41 18.44
N GLN A 276 -11.98 15.70 18.67
CA GLN A 276 -11.09 16.43 17.77
C GLN A 276 -9.72 15.73 17.72
N PRO A 277 -9.08 15.66 16.53
CA PRO A 277 -7.75 15.08 16.41
C PRO A 277 -6.79 15.65 17.45
N SER A 278 -6.19 14.78 18.27
CA SER A 278 -5.21 15.21 19.27
C SER A 278 -3.89 15.55 18.59
N GLN A 279 -3.16 16.54 19.12
CA GLN A 279 -1.82 16.88 18.63
C GLN A 279 -0.91 15.64 18.67
N LEU A 280 -0.33 15.30 17.51
CA LEU A 280 0.66 14.23 17.40
C LEU A 280 1.99 14.73 17.96
N GLN A 281 2.30 14.39 19.21
CA GLN A 281 3.63 14.62 19.78
C GLN A 281 4.52 13.40 19.51
N GLY A 282 5.49 13.60 18.64
CA GLY A 282 6.57 12.65 18.38
C GLY A 282 7.69 12.73 19.40
N ASN A 283 8.75 11.94 19.19
CA ASN A 283 9.99 12.04 19.97
C ASN A 283 11.11 12.75 19.21
N ILE A 284 10.78 13.53 18.19
CA ILE A 284 11.74 14.25 17.34
C ILE A 284 11.52 15.74 17.53
N HIS A 285 12.61 16.47 17.70
CA HIS A 285 12.59 17.88 18.04
C HIS A 285 13.54 18.67 17.13
N CYS A 286 13.12 19.86 16.74
CA CYS A 286 14.02 20.83 16.11
C CYS A 286 14.89 21.47 17.20
N ILE A 287 16.20 21.21 17.16
CA ILE A 287 17.18 21.76 18.11
C ILE A 287 17.35 23.26 17.87
N SER A 288 17.34 23.68 16.60
CA SER A 288 17.52 25.08 16.20
C SER A 288 16.31 25.96 16.55
N ASN A 289 15.10 25.39 16.59
CA ASN A 289 13.86 26.08 16.92
C ASN A 289 12.89 25.16 17.71
N PRO A 290 12.94 25.16 19.05
CA PRO A 290 12.12 24.28 19.87
C PRO A 290 10.59 24.47 19.74
N ALA A 291 10.14 25.60 19.19
CA ALA A 291 8.72 25.87 18.94
C ALA A 291 8.22 25.27 17.62
N GLU A 292 9.13 24.80 16.75
CA GLU A 292 8.79 24.18 15.48
C GLU A 292 8.35 22.72 15.67
N PRO A 293 7.13 22.35 15.25
CA PRO A 293 6.67 20.97 15.34
C PRO A 293 7.37 20.09 14.30
N VAL A 294 7.61 18.83 14.69
CA VAL A 294 8.13 17.76 13.83
C VAL A 294 7.23 16.56 14.00
N ILE A 295 6.90 15.89 12.90
CA ILE A 295 6.01 14.72 12.91
C ILE A 295 6.86 13.47 12.72
N GLY A 296 6.77 12.53 13.65
CA GLY A 296 7.45 11.26 13.54
C GLY A 296 7.82 10.68 14.89
N PHE A 297 8.04 9.38 14.93
CA PHE A 297 8.53 8.71 16.12
C PHE A 297 9.57 7.67 15.73
N VAL A 298 10.81 7.85 16.19
CA VAL A 298 11.90 6.92 15.93
C VAL A 298 12.04 5.95 17.08
N ILE A 299 12.01 4.66 16.76
CA ILE A 299 12.38 3.57 17.67
C ILE A 299 13.64 2.87 17.15
N ILE A 300 14.32 2.17 18.05
CA ILE A 300 15.47 1.33 17.74
C ILE A 300 15.10 -0.11 18.07
N THR A 301 15.09 -0.99 17.08
CA THR A 301 14.63 -2.38 17.27
C THR A 301 15.22 -3.32 16.23
N ASN A 302 15.23 -4.63 16.49
CA ASN A 302 15.47 -5.63 15.45
C ASN A 302 14.13 -6.00 14.81
N VAL A 303 13.90 -5.66 13.54
CA VAL A 303 12.62 -5.95 12.89
C VAL A 303 12.49 -7.44 12.59
N GLN A 304 11.42 -8.08 13.08
CA GLN A 304 11.14 -9.50 12.82
C GLN A 304 10.21 -9.64 11.63
N ARG A 305 10.52 -10.53 10.69
CA ARG A 305 9.83 -10.63 9.41
C ARG A 305 9.39 -12.06 9.14
N LYS A 306 8.14 -12.25 8.68
CA LYS A 306 7.64 -13.58 8.29
C LYS A 306 6.73 -13.46 7.08
N ARG A 307 6.97 -14.30 6.07
CA ARG A 307 6.17 -14.38 4.84
C ARG A 307 5.37 -15.67 4.81
N ILE A 308 4.11 -15.57 4.41
CA ILE A 308 3.28 -16.73 4.05
C ILE A 308 2.74 -16.59 2.63
N PHE A 309 2.24 -17.71 2.11
CA PHE A 309 1.51 -17.80 0.86
C PHE A 309 0.15 -18.43 1.13
N ILE A 310 -0.88 -17.94 0.45
CA ILE A 310 -2.25 -18.46 0.52
C ILE A 310 -2.67 -18.75 -0.93
N ASP A 311 -2.76 -20.03 -1.26
CA ASP A 311 -3.24 -20.50 -2.55
C ASP A 311 -4.77 -20.43 -2.60
N ASN A 312 -5.36 -20.06 -3.75
CA ASN A 312 -6.82 -20.02 -3.92
C ASN A 312 -7.50 -21.36 -3.54
N ARG A 313 -6.80 -22.48 -3.77
CA ARG A 313 -7.24 -23.85 -3.41
C ARG A 313 -7.44 -24.06 -1.90
N GLN A 314 -6.90 -23.18 -1.06
CA GLN A 314 -7.06 -23.23 0.41
C GLN A 314 -8.28 -22.41 0.88
N LEU A 315 -8.98 -21.74 -0.03
CA LEU A 315 -10.11 -20.86 0.26
C LEU A 315 -11.44 -21.56 -0.07
N PRO A 316 -12.57 -21.07 0.48
CA PRO A 316 -13.89 -21.62 0.15
C PRO A 316 -14.15 -21.62 -1.36
N THR A 317 -14.61 -22.75 -1.89
CA THR A 317 -14.90 -22.90 -3.34
C THR A 317 -16.02 -22.00 -3.85
N ALA A 318 -16.87 -21.50 -2.96
CA ALA A 318 -17.93 -20.54 -3.27
C ALA A 318 -17.43 -19.10 -3.44
N TRP A 319 -16.15 -18.83 -3.19
CA TRP A 319 -15.58 -17.50 -3.40
C TRP A 319 -15.11 -17.33 -4.83
N TYR A 320 -15.65 -16.30 -5.49
CA TYR A 320 -15.35 -15.97 -6.87
C TYR A 320 -14.82 -14.54 -6.95
N PRO A 321 -13.49 -14.38 -7.09
CA PRO A 321 -12.89 -13.08 -7.36
C PRO A 321 -13.50 -12.45 -8.60
N VAL A 322 -13.89 -11.18 -8.48
CA VAL A 322 -14.53 -10.43 -9.56
C VAL A 322 -13.42 -9.87 -10.47
N TYR A 323 -13.50 -10.18 -11.75
CA TYR A 323 -12.60 -9.60 -12.74
C TYR A 323 -12.90 -8.09 -12.87
N PRO A 324 -11.88 -7.22 -12.92
CA PRO A 324 -12.09 -5.77 -12.83
C PRO A 324 -12.78 -5.14 -14.06
N TYR A 325 -12.94 -5.90 -15.14
CA TYR A 325 -13.54 -5.42 -16.39
C TYR A 325 -14.69 -6.31 -16.84
N ASN A 326 -15.65 -5.71 -17.54
CA ASN A 326 -16.68 -6.46 -18.27
C ASN A 326 -16.07 -6.97 -19.57
N CYS A 327 -15.88 -8.28 -19.64
CA CYS A 327 -15.18 -8.92 -20.74
C CYS A 327 -16.12 -9.74 -21.61
N GLU A 328 -16.14 -9.41 -22.89
CA GLU A 328 -16.86 -10.13 -23.93
C GLU A 328 -15.87 -10.54 -25.01
N ALA A 329 -16.01 -11.77 -25.51
CA ALA A 329 -15.25 -12.25 -26.65
C ALA A 329 -16.17 -12.25 -27.86
N ASP A 330 -15.65 -11.78 -28.99
CA ASP A 330 -16.34 -11.82 -30.28
C ASP A 330 -15.52 -12.62 -31.31
N THR A 331 -16.07 -12.82 -32.49
CA THR A 331 -15.48 -13.57 -33.59
C THR A 331 -15.19 -12.65 -34.77
N ALA A 332 -13.96 -12.70 -35.27
CA ALA A 332 -13.58 -12.08 -36.52
C ALA A 332 -13.20 -13.16 -37.54
N ARG A 333 -13.95 -13.25 -38.64
CA ARG A 333 -13.65 -14.15 -39.76
C ARG A 333 -12.74 -13.49 -40.79
N ILE A 334 -11.90 -14.27 -41.44
CA ILE A 334 -11.11 -13.84 -42.60
C ILE A 334 -12.05 -13.46 -43.74
N TYR A 335 -13.13 -14.22 -43.93
CA TYR A 335 -14.24 -13.82 -44.81
C TYR A 335 -15.56 -14.12 -44.12
N ASN A 336 -16.33 -13.08 -43.79
CA ASN A 336 -17.65 -13.26 -43.22
C ASN A 336 -18.63 -13.78 -44.30
N PRO A 337 -19.34 -14.90 -44.07
CA PRO A 337 -20.19 -15.52 -45.08
C PRO A 337 -21.43 -14.70 -45.46
N LYS A 338 -21.80 -13.68 -44.66
CA LYS A 338 -23.00 -12.85 -44.89
C LYS A 338 -22.71 -11.63 -45.75
N ASN A 339 -21.55 -10.99 -45.58
CA ASN A 339 -21.22 -9.71 -46.20
C ASN A 339 -19.85 -9.71 -46.92
N MET A 340 -19.13 -10.85 -46.91
CA MET A 340 -17.82 -11.05 -47.51
C MET A 340 -16.72 -10.10 -47.00
N GLN A 341 -16.92 -9.45 -45.85
CA GLN A 341 -15.92 -8.57 -45.25
C GLN A 341 -14.80 -9.36 -44.56
N HIS A 342 -13.58 -8.79 -44.57
CA HIS A 342 -12.42 -9.34 -43.90
C HIS A 342 -12.29 -8.78 -42.47
N GLU A 343 -13.07 -9.35 -41.56
CA GLU A 343 -13.23 -8.88 -40.18
C GLU A 343 -11.93 -8.97 -39.38
N VAL A 344 -11.06 -9.93 -39.68
CA VAL A 344 -9.72 -10.02 -39.05
C VAL A 344 -8.90 -8.77 -39.39
N GLN A 345 -9.00 -8.26 -40.61
CA GLN A 345 -8.29 -7.02 -40.99
C GLN A 345 -8.87 -5.85 -40.20
N GLN A 346 -10.19 -5.71 -40.23
CA GLN A 346 -10.89 -4.57 -39.66
C GLN A 346 -10.78 -4.48 -38.13
N PHE A 347 -11.00 -5.59 -37.42
CA PHE A 347 -11.14 -5.56 -35.96
C PHE A 347 -9.85 -5.93 -35.22
N ILE A 348 -8.97 -6.73 -35.83
CA ILE A 348 -7.77 -7.24 -35.19
C ILE A 348 -6.51 -6.54 -35.71
N ILE A 349 -6.27 -6.53 -37.03
CA ILE A 349 -5.02 -6.00 -37.61
C ILE A 349 -4.98 -4.47 -37.59
N ASP A 350 -6.06 -3.84 -38.07
CA ASP A 350 -6.22 -2.39 -38.10
C ASP A 350 -7.00 -1.85 -36.89
N GLY A 351 -7.63 -2.75 -36.13
CA GLY A 351 -8.40 -2.44 -34.93
C GLY A 351 -7.65 -2.68 -33.63
N ASN A 352 -8.40 -2.66 -32.52
CA ASN A 352 -7.87 -2.86 -31.16
C ASN A 352 -8.15 -4.27 -30.60
N GLY A 353 -8.66 -5.19 -31.42
CA GLY A 353 -8.98 -6.55 -31.03
C GLY A 353 -7.71 -7.38 -30.82
N ILE A 354 -7.58 -7.98 -29.65
CA ILE A 354 -6.50 -8.92 -29.35
C ILE A 354 -6.99 -10.36 -29.62
N PRO A 355 -6.34 -11.09 -30.53
CA PRO A 355 -6.75 -12.45 -30.87
C PRO A 355 -6.52 -13.41 -29.69
N ILE A 356 -7.54 -14.20 -29.38
CA ILE A 356 -7.57 -15.17 -28.27
C ILE A 356 -7.20 -16.56 -28.80
N SER A 357 -8.03 -17.11 -29.68
CA SER A 357 -7.90 -18.45 -30.23
C SER A 357 -8.26 -18.48 -31.72
N ALA A 358 -7.54 -19.30 -32.48
CA ALA A 358 -7.83 -19.53 -33.89
C ALA A 358 -9.14 -20.32 -34.06
N ILE A 359 -9.89 -19.98 -35.09
CA ILE A 359 -11.09 -20.69 -35.52
C ILE A 359 -10.72 -21.48 -36.77
N ILE A 360 -10.78 -22.80 -36.68
CA ILE A 360 -10.38 -23.73 -37.73
C ILE A 360 -11.59 -24.55 -38.13
N GLU A 361 -11.88 -24.58 -39.42
CA GLU A 361 -12.95 -25.40 -40.01
C GLU A 361 -12.35 -26.24 -41.16
N MET A 362 -12.58 -27.55 -41.16
CA MET A 362 -12.00 -28.49 -42.15
C MET A 362 -10.47 -28.33 -42.34
N ASN A 363 -9.74 -28.10 -41.24
CA ASN A 363 -8.28 -27.88 -41.24
C ASN A 363 -7.83 -26.58 -41.96
N VAL A 364 -8.74 -25.64 -42.18
CA VAL A 364 -8.47 -24.31 -42.74
C VAL A 364 -8.72 -23.27 -41.65
N LEU A 365 -7.78 -22.33 -41.49
CA LEU A 365 -7.97 -21.16 -40.64
C LEU A 365 -9.04 -20.25 -41.28
N ILE A 366 -10.14 -20.02 -40.56
CA ILE A 366 -11.25 -19.19 -41.05
C ILE A 366 -11.43 -17.89 -40.25
N GLY A 367 -10.72 -17.73 -39.13
CA GLY A 367 -10.82 -16.54 -38.30
C GLY A 367 -10.19 -16.71 -36.92
N TYR A 368 -10.47 -15.75 -36.04
CA TYR A 368 -10.06 -15.76 -34.64
C TYR A 368 -11.22 -15.31 -33.75
N THR A 369 -11.28 -15.86 -32.55
CA THR A 369 -11.95 -15.16 -31.45
C THR A 369 -11.04 -14.05 -30.96
N TYR A 370 -11.60 -12.93 -30.52
CA TYR A 370 -10.84 -11.80 -30.02
C TYR A 370 -11.59 -11.07 -28.89
N SER A 371 -10.86 -10.25 -28.13
CA SER A 371 -11.41 -9.38 -27.09
C SER A 371 -10.53 -8.14 -26.94
N THR A 372 -10.92 -7.20 -26.08
CA THR A 372 -10.09 -6.03 -25.76
C THR A 372 -8.84 -6.37 -24.93
N ILE A 373 -7.86 -5.46 -24.94
CA ILE A 373 -6.60 -5.62 -24.22
C ILE A 373 -6.79 -5.86 -22.71
N GLU A 374 -7.78 -5.22 -22.10
CA GLU A 374 -8.11 -5.34 -20.67
C GLU A 374 -8.50 -6.77 -20.25
N CYS A 375 -8.99 -7.56 -21.21
CA CYS A 375 -9.46 -8.92 -21.00
C CYS A 375 -8.43 -9.97 -21.39
N THR A 376 -7.42 -9.61 -22.19
CA THR A 376 -6.44 -10.55 -22.75
C THR A 376 -5.02 -10.33 -22.23
N ASP A 377 -4.73 -9.18 -21.63
CA ASP A 377 -3.39 -8.80 -21.21
C ASP A 377 -3.39 -8.29 -19.76
N CYS A 378 -2.92 -9.11 -18.82
CA CYS A 378 -2.85 -8.70 -17.42
C CYS A 378 -1.77 -7.65 -17.13
N ARG A 379 -0.85 -7.39 -18.08
CA ARG A 379 0.31 -6.50 -17.89
C ARG A 379 -0.09 -5.03 -17.82
N ILE A 380 -1.31 -4.70 -18.22
CA ILE A 380 -1.87 -3.36 -17.99
C ILE A 380 -2.11 -3.06 -16.49
N ARG A 381 -2.16 -4.10 -15.64
CA ARG A 381 -2.40 -4.01 -14.19
C ARG A 381 -1.27 -4.60 -13.34
N GLY A 382 -0.27 -5.21 -13.95
CA GLY A 382 0.81 -5.89 -13.24
C GLY A 382 1.99 -6.23 -14.13
N LYS A 383 2.90 -7.06 -13.61
CA LYS A 383 4.12 -7.46 -14.30
C LYS A 383 4.08 -8.96 -14.59
N SER A 384 4.56 -9.39 -15.75
CA SER A 384 4.64 -10.82 -16.10
C SER A 384 5.69 -11.57 -15.27
N LEU A 385 6.74 -10.86 -14.84
CA LEU A 385 7.80 -11.45 -14.01
C LEU A 385 7.39 -11.46 -12.52
N PRO A 386 7.55 -12.60 -11.83
CA PRO A 386 7.29 -12.68 -10.41
C PRO A 386 8.30 -11.86 -9.60
N PRO A 387 7.92 -11.37 -8.40
CA PRO A 387 8.87 -10.82 -7.44
C PRO A 387 9.95 -11.84 -7.06
N PRO A 388 11.18 -11.42 -6.70
CA PRO A 388 12.29 -12.35 -6.40
C PRO A 388 12.02 -13.37 -5.29
N PHE A 389 11.13 -13.05 -4.33
CA PHE A 389 10.74 -13.95 -3.24
C PHE A 389 9.67 -14.97 -3.63
N TRP A 390 9.07 -14.85 -4.82
CA TRP A 390 7.96 -15.68 -5.24
C TRP A 390 8.47 -17.07 -5.59
N LYS A 391 8.22 -18.03 -4.69
CA LYS A 391 8.57 -19.44 -4.93
C LYS A 391 7.51 -20.07 -5.85
N PRO A 392 7.89 -21.06 -6.69
CA PRO A 392 6.95 -21.79 -7.56
C PRO A 392 5.72 -22.35 -6.83
#